data_AF-X1PTR4-F1
#
_entry.id   AF-X1PTR4-F1
#
_cell.length_a   1.000
_cell.length_b   1.000
_cell.length_c   1.000
_cell.angle_alpha   90.00
_cell.angle_beta   90.00
_cell.angle_gamma   90.00
#
_symmetry.space_group_name_H-M   'P 1'
#
loop_
_entity.id
_entity.type
_entity.pdbx_description
1 polymer ?
#
loop_
_entity_poly.entity_id
_entity_poly.type
_entity_poly.pdbx_seq_one_letter_code
_entity_poly.pdbx_strand_id
1 'polypeptide(L)' 'MMLKKGSNLKELIKKQAECNIGLVGHVDHGKTTLVKTLTGDWTDRHS' A
#
# COMPACT_ATOMS: atom_id res chain seq x y z
N MET A 1 -36.91 4.98 10.94
CA MET A 1 -36.42 4.06 9.88
C MET A 1 -35.10 4.61 9.38
N MET A 2 -33.98 4.04 9.82
CA MET A 2 -32.63 4.53 9.44
C MET A 2 -31.81 3.31 9.02
N LEU A 3 -31.68 3.11 7.72
CA LEU A 3 -30.83 2.07 7.15
C LEU A 3 -29.37 2.50 7.38
N LYS A 4 -28.72 1.94 8.40
CA LYS A 4 -27.25 1.98 8.48
C LYS A 4 -26.71 1.19 7.29
N LYS A 5 -26.30 1.91 6.26
CA LYS A 5 -25.59 1.37 5.09
C LYS A 5 -24.38 0.60 5.62
N GLY A 6 -24.41 -0.72 5.50
CA GLY A 6 -23.35 -1.60 5.96
C GLY A 6 -22.06 -1.24 5.24
N SER A 7 -21.14 -0.60 5.95
CA SER A 7 -19.75 -0.51 5.52
C SER A 7 -19.20 -1.93 5.42
N ASN A 8 -18.55 -2.24 4.30
CA ASN A 8 -17.95 -3.54 4.07
C ASN A 8 -16.89 -3.78 5.15
N LEU A 9 -17.03 -4.85 5.94
CA LEU A 9 -16.14 -5.17 7.05
C LEU A 9 -14.67 -5.25 6.61
N LYS A 10 -14.38 -5.62 5.35
CA LYS A 10 -13.01 -5.60 4.79
C LYS A 10 -12.41 -4.20 4.72
N GLU A 11 -13.23 -3.18 4.54
CA GLU A 11 -12.80 -1.78 4.43
C GLU A 11 -12.54 -1.18 5.82
N LEU A 12 -13.31 -1.61 6.82
CA LEU A 12 -13.11 -1.25 8.23
C LEU A 12 -11.83 -1.85 8.84
N ILE A 13 -11.29 -2.93 8.26
CA ILE A 13 -10.13 -3.67 8.81
C ILE A 13 -8.82 -3.37 8.03
N LYS A 14 -8.82 -2.50 7.02
CA LYS A 14 -7.55 -2.00 6.48
C LYS A 14 -6.87 -1.12 7.55
N LYS A 15 -5.99 -1.73 8.35
CA LYS A 15 -5.15 -1.02 9.31
C LYS A 15 -4.41 0.10 8.58
N GLN A 16 -4.62 1.33 9.05
CA GLN A 16 -3.87 2.48 8.58
C GLN A 16 -2.38 2.23 8.76
N ALA A 17 -1.56 2.67 7.81
CA ALA A 17 -0.12 2.61 7.96
C ALA A 17 0.31 3.45 9.17
N GLU A 18 1.07 2.84 10.09
CA GLU A 18 1.53 3.51 11.31
C GLU A 18 2.76 4.40 11.05
N CYS A 19 3.53 4.11 10.00
CA CYS A 19 4.69 4.89 9.60
C CYS A 19 4.96 4.78 8.08
N ASN A 20 5.77 5.71 7.59
CA ASN A 20 6.26 5.72 6.20
C ASN A 20 7.73 5.27 6.18
N ILE A 21 8.09 4.44 5.19
CA ILE A 21 9.46 3.94 5.00
C ILE A 21 9.94 4.36 3.62
N GLY A 22 11.02 5.15 3.58
CA GLY A 22 11.71 5.52 2.36
C GLY A 22 12.87 4.57 2.06
N LEU A 23 12.95 4.07 0.83
CA LEU A 23 14.05 3.21 0.38
C LEU A 23 15.04 4.02 -0.46
N VAL A 24 16.31 4.06 -0.04
CA VAL A 24 17.39 4.83 -0.69
C VAL A 24 18.57 3.94 -1.07
N GLY A 25 19.33 4.32 -2.10
CA GLY A 25 20.49 3.55 -2.57
C GLY A 25 20.80 3.79 -4.05
N HIS A 26 21.93 3.25 -4.53
CA HIS A 26 22.40 3.40 -5.92
C HIS A 26 21.39 2.85 -6.94
N VAL A 27 21.45 3.34 -8.19
CA VAL A 27 20.62 2.85 -9.30
C VAL A 27 20.84 1.34 -9.48
N ASP A 28 19.83 0.63 -9.96
CA ASP A 28 19.84 -0.83 -10.19
C ASP A 28 20.06 -1.75 -8.98
N HIS A 29 20.13 -1.22 -7.76
CA HIS A 29 20.18 -2.03 -6.53
C HIS A 29 18.84 -2.65 -6.13
N GLY A 30 17.87 -2.75 -7.04
CA GLY A 30 16.63 -3.50 -6.81
C GLY A 30 15.63 -2.86 -5.83
N LYS A 31 15.74 -1.57 -5.52
CA LYS A 31 14.80 -0.86 -4.62
C LYS A 31 13.33 -1.00 -5.06
N THR A 32 13.06 -0.78 -6.34
CA THR A 32 11.74 -0.97 -6.95
C THR A 32 11.26 -2.42 -6.83
N THR A 33 12.15 -3.38 -7.11
CA THR A 33 11.85 -4.81 -6.97
C THR A 33 11.50 -5.18 -5.53
N LEU A 34 12.24 -4.66 -4.55
CA LEU A 34 11.97 -4.90 -3.13
C LEU A 34 10.60 -4.36 -2.72
N VAL A 35 10.26 -3.13 -3.12
CA VAL A 35 8.95 -2.53 -2.83
C VAL A 35 7.83 -3.39 -3.44
N LYS A 36 7.95 -3.81 -4.69
CA LYS A 36 6.95 -4.69 -5.33
C LYS A 36 6.77 -6.01 -4.57
N THR A 37 7.87 -6.64 -4.15
CA THR A 37 7.81 -7.91 -3.41
C THR A 37 7.16 -7.74 -2.05
N LEU A 38 7.35 -6.60 -1.37
CA LEU A 38 6.76 -6.31 -0.05
C LEU A 38 5.30 -5.89 -0.12
N THR A 39 4.92 -5.05 -1.08
CA THR A 39 3.57 -4.48 -1.17
C THR A 39 2.63 -5.29 -2.07
N GLY A 40 3.18 -6.15 -2.94
CA GLY A 40 2.43 -6.79 -4.02
C GLY A 40 2.03 -5.84 -5.15
N ASP A 41 2.38 -4.57 -5.06
CA ASP A 41 2.00 -3.52 -6.00
C ASP A 41 3.22 -2.97 -6.75
N TRP A 42 3.06 -2.75 -8.05
CA TRP A 42 4.09 -2.10 -8.85
C TRP A 42 4.21 -0.61 -8.46
N THR A 43 5.45 -0.12 -8.34
CA THR A 43 5.72 1.25 -7.88
C THR A 43 5.43 2.30 -8.95
N ASP A 44 5.50 1.91 -10.23
CA ASP A 44 5.12 2.79 -11.33
C ASP A 44 3.59 2.77 -11.46
N ARG A 45 2.96 3.82 -10.93
CA ARG A 45 1.50 4.02 -10.99
C ARG A 45 1.10 5.22 -11.86
N HIS A 46 2.04 5.84 -12.56
CA HIS A 46 1.80 6.95 -13.50
C HIS A 46 2.90 6.94 -14.58
N SER A 47 2.51 6.68 -15.83
CA SER A 47 3.35 6.87 -17.02
C SER A 47 3.62 8.34 -17.31
#